data_AF-A0AAN5CSB4-F1
#
_entry.id   AF-A0AAN5CSB4-F1
#
_cell.length_a   1.000
_cell.length_b   1.000
_cell.length_c   1.000
_cell.angle_alpha   90.00
_cell.angle_beta   90.00
_cell.angle_gamma   90.00
#
_symmetry.space_group_name_H-M   'P 1'
#
loop_
_entity.id
_entity.type
_entity.pdbx_description
1 polymer ?
#
loop_
_entity_poly.entity_id
_entity_poly.type
_entity_poly.pdbx_seq_one_letter_code
_entity_poly.pdbx_strand_id
1 'polypeptide(L)'
;LFQMRIIVILLLAAYLANAFVNTDEYIEVFTQREYKFGVKKDAPVGTVIGRLEVTAVDTSNLEFMVGDERVVNVDNNGTVSLNGPVIPSPYRTPAITFQGGRILDEATLVIEYSDGSSTSTSSHSSTHTSSHSSTTSSKSSSSPSFSSSS
;
A
#
# COMPACT_ATOMS: atom_id res chain seq x y z
N LEU A 1 23.98 -53.35 16.27
CA LEU A 1 23.28 -52.17 16.86
C LEU A 1 23.56 -50.84 16.14
N PHE A 2 24.71 -50.64 15.48
CA PHE A 2 25.03 -49.36 14.81
C PHE A 2 24.22 -49.09 13.53
N GLN A 3 23.93 -50.13 12.72
CA GLN A 3 23.20 -50.02 11.45
C GLN A 3 21.74 -49.55 11.59
N MET A 4 21.04 -49.94 12.66
CA MET A 4 19.63 -49.57 12.85
C MET A 4 19.41 -48.09 13.20
N ARG A 5 20.39 -47.42 13.83
CA ARG A 5 20.24 -46.00 14.19
C ARG A 5 20.40 -45.08 12.97
N ILE A 6 21.21 -45.48 11.99
CA ILE A 6 21.45 -44.71 10.77
C ILE A 6 20.20 -44.71 9.87
N ILE A 7 19.49 -45.85 9.78
CA ILE A 7 18.25 -45.95 9.00
C ILE A 7 17.13 -45.09 9.57
N VAL A 8 17.00 -45.03 10.91
CA VAL A 8 15.99 -44.17 11.56
C VAL A 8 16.32 -42.69 11.37
N ILE A 9 17.60 -42.29 11.42
CA ILE A 9 18.00 -40.89 11.17
C ILE A 9 17.78 -40.51 9.70
N LEU A 10 18.07 -41.40 8.75
CA LEU A 10 17.81 -41.14 7.32
C LEU A 10 16.32 -41.10 6.99
N LEU A 11 15.50 -41.97 7.59
CA LEU A 11 14.04 -41.92 7.44
C LEU A 11 13.44 -40.68 8.11
N LEU A 12 13.97 -40.26 9.27
CA LEU A 12 13.55 -39.02 9.92
C LEU A 12 13.97 -37.78 9.11
N ALA A 13 15.17 -37.79 8.52
CA ALA A 13 15.64 -36.73 7.63
C ALA A 13 14.83 -36.67 6.31
N ALA A 14 14.47 -37.83 5.73
CA ALA A 14 13.60 -37.89 4.57
C ALA A 14 12.16 -37.46 4.89
N TYR A 15 11.63 -37.82 6.07
CA TYR A 15 10.32 -37.36 6.56
C TYR A 15 10.31 -35.84 6.81
N LEU A 16 11.38 -35.29 7.39
CA LEU A 16 11.55 -33.85 7.58
C LEU A 16 11.79 -33.10 6.26
N ALA A 17 12.50 -33.68 5.31
CA ALA A 17 12.69 -33.10 3.98
C ALA A 17 11.38 -33.07 3.17
N ASN A 18 10.51 -34.08 3.33
CA ASN A 18 9.18 -34.10 2.70
C ASN A 18 8.15 -33.20 3.40
N ALA A 19 8.39 -32.78 4.65
CA ALA A 19 7.52 -31.85 5.36
C ALA A 19 7.80 -30.37 5.02
N PHE A 20 8.81 -30.09 4.19
CA PHE A 20 9.19 -28.74 3.77
C PHE A 20 8.88 -28.52 2.28
N VAL A 21 7.61 -28.67 1.91
CA VAL A 21 7.09 -28.19 0.62
C VAL A 21 5.73 -27.53 0.86
N ASN A 22 5.75 -26.22 1.13
CA ASN A 22 4.96 -25.18 0.46
C ASN A 22 5.13 -23.86 1.22
N THR A 23 6.16 -23.11 0.84
CA THR A 23 6.34 -21.70 1.26
C THR A 23 6.24 -20.82 0.04
N ASP A 24 5.05 -20.71 -0.54
CA ASP A 24 4.71 -19.64 -1.49
C ASP A 24 3.41 -18.95 -1.03
N GLU A 25 3.32 -18.61 0.26
CA GLU A 25 2.26 -17.73 0.76
C GLU A 25 2.83 -16.30 0.87
N TYR A 26 3.00 -15.63 -0.27
CA TYR A 26 3.28 -14.19 -0.28
C TYR A 26 2.05 -13.45 -0.83
N ILE A 27 1.20 -13.00 0.08
CA ILE A 27 -0.01 -12.23 -0.21
C ILE A 27 0.28 -10.80 0.27
N GLU A 28 0.92 -9.98 -0.56
CA GLU A 28 0.91 -8.52 -0.37
C GLU A 28 -0.05 -7.90 -1.37
N VAL A 29 -0.99 -7.12 -0.89
CA VAL A 29 -2.26 -7.01 -1.59
C VAL A 29 -2.66 -5.57 -1.79
N PHE A 30 -2.50 -4.71 -0.81
CA PHE A 30 -2.36 -3.28 -1.05
C PHE A 30 -0.96 -2.85 -0.64
N THR A 31 -0.35 -1.99 -1.43
CA THR A 31 0.94 -1.37 -1.07
C THR A 31 0.81 -0.41 0.12
N GLN A 32 -0.41 0.05 0.42
CA GLN A 32 -0.71 0.95 1.53
C GLN A 32 -1.95 0.47 2.29
N ARG A 33 -1.93 0.60 3.62
CA ARG A 33 -3.11 0.34 4.47
C ARG A 33 -4.13 1.48 4.44
N GLU A 34 -3.70 2.67 4.05
CA GLU A 34 -4.55 3.86 3.93
C GLU A 34 -4.16 4.64 2.67
N TYR A 35 -5.10 4.81 1.74
CA TYR A 35 -4.95 5.65 0.56
C TYR A 35 -5.67 6.98 0.79
N LYS A 36 -4.95 8.09 0.62
CA LYS A 36 -5.51 9.45 0.76
C LYS A 36 -5.57 10.13 -0.59
N PHE A 37 -6.77 10.53 -0.99
CA PHE A 37 -6.98 11.32 -2.21
C PHE A 37 -7.62 12.66 -1.89
N GLY A 38 -7.04 13.70 -2.46
CA GLY A 38 -7.60 15.04 -2.42
C GLY A 38 -8.50 15.28 -3.64
N VAL A 39 -9.70 15.79 -3.43
CA VAL A 39 -10.64 16.09 -4.51
C VAL A 39 -11.24 17.48 -4.35
N LYS A 40 -11.52 18.17 -5.46
CA LYS A 40 -12.21 19.46 -5.38
C LYS A 40 -13.64 19.26 -4.92
N LYS A 41 -14.17 20.20 -4.13
CA LYS A 41 -15.54 20.14 -3.60
C LYS A 41 -16.62 20.05 -4.68
N ASP A 42 -16.35 20.65 -5.83
CA ASP A 42 -17.22 20.72 -7.00
C ASP A 42 -16.82 19.73 -8.11
N ALA A 43 -15.97 18.74 -7.80
CA ALA A 43 -15.56 17.73 -8.77
C ALA A 43 -16.80 16.95 -9.28
N PRO A 44 -16.98 16.83 -10.61
CA PRO A 44 -18.11 16.10 -11.17
C PRO A 44 -18.01 14.59 -10.93
N VAL A 45 -19.16 13.90 -10.96
CA VAL A 45 -19.22 12.44 -11.02
C VAL A 45 -18.42 11.94 -12.23
N GLY A 46 -17.69 10.84 -12.05
CA GLY A 46 -16.74 10.29 -13.01
C GLY A 46 -15.32 10.85 -12.88
N THR A 47 -15.08 11.84 -12.00
CA THR A 47 -13.72 12.34 -11.76
C THR A 47 -12.84 11.23 -11.20
N VAL A 48 -11.74 10.93 -11.89
CA VAL A 48 -10.69 10.04 -11.39
C VAL A 48 -9.89 10.77 -10.33
N ILE A 49 -9.81 10.18 -9.13
CA ILE A 49 -9.14 10.78 -7.96
C ILE A 49 -7.85 10.07 -7.59
N GLY A 50 -7.62 8.87 -8.10
CA GLY A 50 -6.38 8.12 -7.83
C GLY A 50 -6.41 6.68 -8.30
N ARG A 51 -5.44 5.91 -7.82
CA ARG A 51 -5.30 4.48 -8.12
C ARG A 51 -4.85 3.73 -6.86
N LEU A 52 -5.43 2.55 -6.64
CA LEU A 52 -4.97 1.60 -5.65
C LEU A 52 -3.86 0.74 -6.26
N GLU A 53 -2.79 0.53 -5.49
CA GLU A 53 -1.60 -0.19 -5.95
C GLU A 53 -1.46 -1.49 -5.16
N VAL A 54 -1.18 -2.59 -5.85
CA VAL A 54 -1.20 -3.95 -5.29
C VAL A 54 0.10 -4.68 -5.63
N THR A 55 0.59 -5.52 -4.73
CA THR A 55 1.85 -6.28 -4.92
C THR A 55 1.58 -7.78 -5.02
N ALA A 56 0.75 -8.20 -5.98
CA ALA A 56 0.40 -9.62 -6.14
C ALA A 56 1.32 -10.32 -7.17
N VAL A 57 1.68 -11.58 -6.87
CA VAL A 57 2.42 -12.47 -7.79
C VAL A 57 1.58 -12.79 -9.04
N ASP A 58 0.25 -12.84 -8.89
CA ASP A 58 -0.70 -13.02 -9.99
C ASP A 58 -1.86 -12.02 -9.88
N THR A 59 -1.85 -11.01 -10.74
CA THR A 59 -2.91 -9.99 -10.83
C THR A 59 -3.98 -10.34 -11.87
N SER A 60 -3.87 -11.46 -12.59
CA SER A 60 -4.68 -11.75 -13.78
C SER A 60 -6.18 -11.96 -13.52
N ASN A 61 -6.59 -12.09 -12.26
CA ASN A 61 -7.99 -12.20 -11.84
C ASN A 61 -8.27 -11.43 -10.54
N LEU A 62 -7.57 -10.31 -10.36
CA LEU A 62 -7.75 -9.46 -9.20
C LEU A 62 -9.00 -8.59 -9.38
N GLU A 63 -9.86 -8.59 -8.39
CA GLU A 63 -11.08 -7.80 -8.37
C GLU A 63 -11.05 -6.83 -7.18
N PHE A 64 -11.73 -5.70 -7.33
CA PHE A 64 -11.79 -4.64 -6.31
C PHE A 64 -13.24 -4.36 -5.91
N MET A 65 -13.43 -4.06 -4.62
CA MET A 65 -14.71 -3.64 -4.06
C MET A 65 -14.49 -2.47 -3.12
N VAL A 66 -15.48 -1.59 -3.04
CA VAL A 66 -15.51 -0.49 -2.07
C VAL A 66 -16.74 -0.58 -1.19
N GLY A 67 -16.62 -0.15 0.07
CA GLY A 67 -17.70 -0.24 1.03
C GLY A 67 -18.92 0.65 0.72
N ASP A 68 -18.76 1.67 -0.12
CA ASP A 68 -19.87 2.56 -0.50
C ASP A 68 -19.71 3.04 -1.95
N GLU A 69 -20.31 2.26 -2.84
CA GLU A 69 -20.31 2.52 -4.28
C GLU A 69 -21.07 3.80 -4.66
N ARG A 70 -21.85 4.41 -3.75
CA ARG A 70 -22.60 5.65 -4.04
C ARG A 70 -21.69 6.88 -4.11
N VAL A 71 -20.52 6.82 -3.47
CA VAL A 71 -19.58 7.95 -3.40
C VAL A 71 -18.41 7.72 -4.36
N VAL A 72 -17.91 6.49 -4.43
CA VAL A 72 -16.77 6.13 -5.27
C VAL A 72 -16.99 4.80 -5.98
N ASN A 73 -16.30 4.63 -7.10
CA ASN A 73 -16.17 3.37 -7.79
C ASN A 73 -14.68 3.03 -7.98
N VAL A 74 -14.36 1.74 -7.98
CA VAL A 74 -13.02 1.24 -8.30
C VAL A 74 -13.15 0.23 -9.42
N ASP A 75 -12.43 0.47 -10.52
CA ASP A 75 -12.43 -0.47 -11.64
C ASP A 75 -11.46 -1.65 -11.41
N ASN A 76 -11.45 -2.60 -12.34
CA ASN A 76 -10.59 -3.79 -12.26
C ASN A 76 -9.08 -3.45 -12.33
N ASN A 77 -8.72 -2.23 -12.71
CA ASN A 77 -7.33 -1.77 -12.75
C ASN A 77 -6.92 -1.02 -11.47
N GLY A 78 -7.83 -0.93 -10.50
CA GLY A 78 -7.65 -0.20 -9.24
C GLY A 78 -7.87 1.31 -9.37
N THR A 79 -8.36 1.81 -10.49
CA THR A 79 -8.61 3.25 -10.68
C THR A 79 -9.84 3.69 -9.88
N VAL A 80 -9.64 4.67 -9.00
CA VAL A 80 -10.67 5.22 -8.13
C VAL A 80 -11.30 6.44 -8.79
N SER A 81 -12.62 6.43 -8.94
CA SER A 81 -13.40 7.53 -9.50
C SER A 81 -14.59 7.90 -8.61
N LEU A 82 -15.03 9.15 -8.67
CA LEU A 82 -16.24 9.59 -7.97
C LEU A 82 -17.48 9.02 -8.63
N ASN A 83 -18.37 8.42 -7.84
CA ASN A 83 -19.72 8.04 -8.27
C ASN A 83 -20.81 8.98 -7.70
N GLY A 84 -20.45 9.82 -6.73
CA GLY A 84 -21.37 10.76 -6.11
C GLY A 84 -20.66 11.84 -5.28
N PRO A 85 -21.43 12.67 -4.56
CA PRO A 85 -20.88 13.74 -3.74
C PRO A 85 -20.14 13.18 -2.51
N VAL A 86 -18.95 13.74 -2.23
CA VAL A 86 -18.15 13.38 -1.05
C VAL A 86 -18.65 14.15 0.16
N ILE A 87 -19.60 13.58 0.92
CA ILE A 87 -20.17 14.21 2.11
C ILE A 87 -20.31 13.14 3.21
N PRO A 88 -19.70 13.30 4.40
CA PRO A 88 -18.84 14.41 4.85
C PRO A 88 -17.38 14.31 4.35
N SER A 89 -16.57 15.36 4.57
CA SER A 89 -15.11 15.35 4.34
C SER A 89 -14.36 15.46 5.68
N PRO A 90 -13.37 14.59 5.99
CA PRO A 90 -12.90 13.48 5.17
C PRO A 90 -13.93 12.33 5.14
N TYR A 91 -14.13 11.76 3.95
CA TYR A 91 -14.92 10.56 3.73
C TYR A 91 -14.03 9.32 3.84
N ARG A 92 -14.52 8.27 4.50
CA ARG A 92 -13.77 7.03 4.73
C ARG A 92 -14.61 5.82 4.34
N THR A 93 -14.02 4.92 3.55
CA THR A 93 -14.66 3.66 3.16
C THR A 93 -13.61 2.56 3.00
N PRO A 94 -13.91 1.28 3.32
CA PRO A 94 -12.99 0.20 3.05
C PRO A 94 -12.86 -0.03 1.53
N ALA A 95 -11.66 -0.40 1.10
CA ALA A 95 -11.36 -0.96 -0.20
C ALA A 95 -10.86 -2.39 0.01
N ILE A 96 -11.50 -3.33 -0.66
CA ILE A 96 -11.22 -4.76 -0.52
C ILE A 96 -10.76 -5.26 -1.88
N THR A 97 -9.81 -6.17 -1.88
CA THR A 97 -9.50 -6.92 -3.09
C THR A 97 -9.59 -8.41 -2.85
N PHE A 98 -9.99 -9.12 -3.90
CA PHE A 98 -10.34 -10.52 -3.86
C PHE A 98 -9.93 -11.18 -5.17
N GLN A 99 -9.71 -12.49 -5.10
CA GLN A 99 -9.33 -13.32 -6.23
C GLN A 99 -9.99 -14.69 -6.08
N GLY A 100 -10.69 -15.13 -7.13
CA GLY A 100 -11.38 -16.43 -7.12
C GLY A 100 -12.41 -16.55 -5.97
N GLY A 101 -13.08 -15.46 -5.62
CA GLY A 101 -14.07 -15.42 -4.54
C GLY A 101 -13.48 -15.42 -3.11
N ARG A 102 -12.16 -15.25 -2.95
CA ARG A 102 -11.49 -15.12 -1.66
C ARG A 102 -11.03 -13.69 -1.45
N ILE A 103 -11.32 -13.11 -0.29
CA ILE A 103 -10.74 -11.83 0.14
C ILE A 103 -9.24 -12.05 0.34
N LEU A 104 -8.44 -11.19 -0.29
CA LEU A 104 -7.00 -11.19 -0.14
C LEU A 104 -6.56 -10.17 0.90
N ASP A 105 -7.13 -8.95 0.88
CA ASP A 105 -6.79 -7.88 1.84
C ASP A 105 -7.78 -6.72 1.81
N GLU A 106 -7.60 -5.83 2.79
CA GLU A 106 -8.39 -4.63 3.00
C GLU A 106 -7.49 -3.42 3.29
N ALA A 107 -7.82 -2.29 2.66
CA ALA A 107 -7.23 -0.98 2.92
C ALA A 107 -8.33 0.05 3.19
N THR A 108 -7.98 1.16 3.84
CA THR A 108 -8.88 2.30 4.03
C THR A 108 -8.69 3.32 2.91
N LEU A 109 -9.78 3.70 2.25
CA LEU A 109 -9.81 4.82 1.33
C LEU A 109 -10.27 6.07 2.09
N VAL A 110 -9.47 7.13 2.04
CA VAL A 110 -9.76 8.43 2.65
C VAL A 110 -9.81 9.48 1.55
N ILE A 111 -10.93 10.19 1.47
CA ILE A 111 -11.14 11.23 0.47
C ILE A 111 -11.42 12.54 1.18
N GLU A 112 -10.59 13.53 0.92
CA GLU A 112 -10.69 14.85 1.53
C GLU A 112 -10.84 15.93 0.46
N TYR A 113 -11.54 17.01 0.81
CA TYR A 113 -11.53 18.17 -0.07
C TYR A 113 -10.12 18.77 -0.12
N SER A 114 -9.60 18.95 -1.34
CA SER A 114 -8.36 19.66 -1.58
C SER A 114 -8.66 21.07 -2.09
N ASP A 115 -7.96 22.05 -1.51
CA ASP A 115 -8.09 23.46 -1.90
C ASP A 115 -7.37 23.77 -3.23
N GLY A 116 -7.02 22.73 -4.01
CA GLY A 116 -6.43 22.85 -5.34
C GLY A 116 -4.89 22.88 -5.41
N SER A 117 -4.17 22.60 -4.31
CA SER A 117 -2.70 22.70 -4.27
C SER A 117 -1.90 21.42 -3.98
N SER A 118 -2.53 20.26 -3.74
CA SER A 118 -1.77 19.06 -3.35
C SER A 118 -2.28 17.80 -4.05
N THR A 119 -1.62 17.41 -5.14
CA THR A 119 -1.61 16.01 -5.57
C THR A 119 -0.66 15.28 -4.62
N SER A 120 -1.21 14.66 -3.58
CA SER A 120 -0.44 13.85 -2.64
C SER A 120 0.00 12.56 -3.35
N THR A 121 1.10 12.64 -4.09
CA THR A 121 1.90 11.45 -4.41
C THR A 121 2.33 10.83 -3.10
N SER A 122 1.99 9.56 -2.90
CA SER A 122 2.31 8.77 -1.71
C SER A 122 3.81 8.82 -1.41
N SER A 123 4.19 9.56 -0.37
CA SER A 123 5.57 9.66 0.09
C SER A 123 6.02 8.33 0.68
N HIS A 124 7.09 7.78 0.11
CA HIS A 124 7.77 6.57 0.57
C HIS A 124 8.25 6.72 2.02
N SER A 125 8.00 5.70 2.84
CA SER A 125 8.81 5.40 4.01
C SER A 125 9.08 3.89 4.07
N SER A 126 9.98 3.43 3.22
CA SER A 126 10.63 2.14 3.38
C SER A 126 11.59 2.26 4.57
N THR A 127 11.24 1.66 5.70
CA THR A 127 12.13 1.53 6.85
C THR A 127 13.22 0.52 6.52
N HIS A 128 14.25 0.95 5.79
CA HIS A 128 15.48 0.18 5.67
C HIS A 128 16.34 0.42 6.91
N THR A 129 16.28 -0.53 7.84
CA THR A 129 17.27 -0.69 8.92
C THR A 129 18.60 -1.07 8.29
N SER A 130 19.41 -0.06 7.97
CA SER A 130 20.83 -0.21 7.67
C SER A 130 21.57 0.63 8.70
N SER A 131 22.07 -0.05 9.73
CA SER A 131 23.18 0.44 10.52
C SER A 131 24.29 0.87 9.56
N HIS A 132 24.85 2.06 9.75
CA HIS A 132 26.28 2.37 9.69
C HIS A 132 26.48 3.83 10.11
N SER A 133 27.30 3.98 11.14
CA SER A 133 27.71 5.23 11.78
C SER A 133 28.62 6.06 10.90
N SER A 134 28.36 7.37 10.84
CA SER A 134 29.43 8.37 10.71
C SER A 134 28.95 9.74 11.18
N THR A 135 29.51 10.15 12.31
CA THR A 135 29.62 11.49 12.87
C THR A 135 30.23 12.46 11.86
N THR A 136 29.62 13.64 11.65
CA THR A 136 30.33 14.92 11.62
C THR A 136 29.36 16.10 11.76
N SER A 137 29.73 16.98 12.68
CA SER A 137 29.15 18.26 13.10
C SER A 137 29.33 19.40 12.10
N SER A 138 28.31 20.26 11.94
CA SER A 138 28.46 21.71 11.63
C SER A 138 27.13 22.41 11.96
N LYS A 139 27.00 23.11 13.09
CA LYS A 139 27.29 24.55 13.34
C LYS A 139 26.61 25.52 12.36
N SER A 140 25.52 26.09 12.86
CA SER A 140 24.80 27.28 12.44
C SER A 140 25.62 28.58 12.55
N SER A 141 25.48 29.47 11.57
CA SER A 141 25.51 30.94 11.73
C SER A 141 25.29 31.57 10.34
N SER A 142 24.17 32.26 10.08
CA SER A 142 23.96 33.72 10.23
C SER A 142 23.87 34.42 8.87
N SER A 143 22.74 35.11 8.66
CA SER A 143 22.43 36.04 7.56
C SER A 143 23.43 37.21 7.46
N PRO A 144 23.48 37.90 6.31
CA PRO A 144 23.08 39.30 6.35
C PRO A 144 22.24 39.78 5.14
N SER A 145 21.43 40.79 5.43
CA SER A 145 20.62 41.63 4.55
C SER A 145 21.46 42.49 3.60
N PHE A 146 21.00 42.67 2.35
CA PHE A 146 21.49 43.71 1.45
C PHE A 146 20.39 44.72 1.10
N SER A 147 20.77 45.98 1.26
CA SER A 147 20.04 47.21 0.98
C SER A 147 20.04 47.55 -0.51
N SER A 148 18.91 48.12 -0.94
CA SER A 148 18.65 48.68 -2.27
C SER A 148 19.22 50.09 -2.43
N SER A 149 19.85 50.38 -3.56
CA SER A 149 19.97 51.73 -4.14
C SER A 149 20.41 51.65 -5.61
N SER A 150 19.56 52.10 -6.52
CA SER A 150 19.85 53.00 -7.67
C SER A 150 18.58 53.19 -8.48
#